data_AF-H3NL11-F1
#
_entry.id   AF-H3NL11-F1
#
_cell.length_a   1.000
_cell.length_b   1.000
_cell.length_c   1.000
_cell.angle_alpha   90.00
_cell.angle_beta   90.00
_cell.angle_gamma   90.00
#
_symmetry.space_group_name_H-M   'P 1'
#
loop_
_entity.id
_entity.type
_entity.pdbx_description
1 polymer ?
#
loop_
_entity_poly.entity_id
_entity_poly.type
_entity_poly.pdbx_seq_one_letter_code
_entity_poly.pdbx_strand_id
1 'polypeptide(L)'
;MINKHYLLSKFRYVAKDKERFKGLSHEEIIEYEYKNRIESSSAIIINFNIHPFSKTKQIRLLDEKYPLFFMLLPEHLAMIQEINNKSKQIAERLDLLPAAAKEKISFSHLVTEIKSSNDIEGVKSTRKELEDAINARNTSKDLRFKSTIKQYLRTLYSEKPYIYDLKEI
;
A
#
# COMPACT_ATOMS: atom_id res chain seq x y z
N MET A 1 17.11 3.33 -12.05
CA MET A 1 17.56 3.99 -10.80
C MET A 1 16.53 5.02 -10.40
N ILE A 2 15.86 4.84 -9.26
CA ILE A 2 15.50 5.82 -8.22
C ILE A 2 14.81 4.97 -7.15
N ASN A 3 15.61 4.42 -6.26
CA ASN A 3 15.10 3.84 -5.02
C ASN A 3 15.33 4.88 -3.94
N LYS A 4 14.54 5.96 -3.94
CA LYS A 4 14.54 6.94 -2.84
C LYS A 4 13.71 6.35 -1.71
N HIS A 5 14.26 5.32 -1.06
CA HIS A 5 13.87 5.00 0.30
C HIS A 5 14.27 6.20 1.14
N TYR A 6 13.32 7.06 1.47
CA TYR A 6 13.55 8.07 2.49
C TYR A 6 13.78 7.32 3.81
N LEU A 7 15.02 7.32 4.30
CA LEU A 7 15.30 6.91 5.67
C LEU A 7 14.35 7.67 6.60
N LEU A 8 13.72 6.96 7.54
CA LEU A 8 12.95 7.57 8.65
C LEU A 8 13.78 8.62 9.40
N SER A 9 15.11 8.67 9.22
CA SER A 9 15.96 9.76 9.71
C SER A 9 15.65 11.14 9.13
N LYS A 10 15.02 11.25 7.95
CA LYS A 10 14.46 12.53 7.45
C LYS A 10 13.15 12.93 8.16
N PHE A 11 12.49 11.96 8.76
CA PHE A 11 11.37 12.14 9.69
C PHE A 11 11.81 11.93 11.14
N ARG A 12 13.13 12.02 11.44
CA ARG A 12 13.55 12.26 12.82
C ARG A 12 12.77 13.49 13.23
N TYR A 13 11.87 13.31 14.19
CA TYR A 13 11.15 14.35 14.89
C TYR A 13 12.17 15.20 15.66
N VAL A 14 13.09 15.83 14.94
CA VAL A 14 13.73 17.03 15.40
C VAL A 14 12.64 18.04 15.23
N ALA A 15 11.92 18.27 16.32
CA ALA A 15 11.10 19.45 16.47
C ALA A 15 11.86 20.61 15.83
N LYS A 16 11.32 21.13 14.72
CA LYS A 16 11.90 22.29 14.05
C LYS A 16 11.96 23.49 15.01
N ASP A 17 11.14 23.43 16.06
CA ASP A 17 11.12 24.32 17.20
C ASP A 17 12.00 23.78 18.35
N LYS A 18 13.31 24.08 18.30
CA LYS A 18 14.27 23.67 19.34
C LYS A 18 14.00 24.32 20.69
N GLU A 19 13.31 25.46 20.71
CA GLU A 19 12.98 26.17 21.95
C GLU A 19 11.85 25.46 22.70
N ARG A 20 10.83 24.97 21.99
CA ARG A 20 9.70 24.24 22.57
C ARG A 20 10.09 22.96 23.34
N PHE A 21 11.18 22.31 22.96
CA PHE A 21 11.61 21.02 23.54
C PHE A 21 12.95 21.11 24.27
N LYS A 22 13.39 22.31 24.60
CA LYS A 22 14.63 22.54 25.33
C LYS A 22 14.59 21.85 26.70
N GLY A 23 15.57 21.00 26.96
CA GLY A 23 15.71 20.30 28.24
C GLY A 23 14.95 18.97 28.36
N LEU A 24 14.22 18.56 27.31
CA LEU A 24 13.55 17.25 27.25
C LEU A 24 14.44 16.19 26.59
N SER A 25 14.33 14.96 27.07
CA SER A 25 14.91 13.76 26.46
C SER A 25 14.21 13.39 25.15
N HIS A 26 14.84 12.51 24.36
CA HIS A 26 14.27 12.07 23.09
C HIS A 26 12.95 11.29 23.29
N GLU A 27 12.90 10.49 24.34
CA GLU A 27 11.74 9.68 24.73
C GLU A 27 10.56 10.57 25.14
N GLU A 28 10.81 11.61 25.93
CA GLU A 28 9.77 12.59 26.32
C GLU A 28 9.18 13.32 25.12
N ILE A 29 10.02 13.68 24.13
CA ILE A 29 9.56 14.34 22.90
C ILE A 29 8.67 13.40 22.07
N ILE A 30 9.05 12.12 21.95
CA ILE A 30 8.26 11.11 21.23
C ILE A 30 6.90 10.93 21.90
N GLU A 31 6.89 10.76 23.22
CA GLU A 31 5.65 10.53 23.98
C GLU A 31 4.72 11.74 23.88
N TYR A 32 5.27 12.95 23.97
CA TYR A 32 4.51 14.19 23.80
C TYR A 32 3.87 14.29 22.40
N GLU A 33 4.64 14.04 21.34
CA GLU A 33 4.13 14.05 19.97
C GLU A 33 3.09 12.94 19.74
N TYR A 34 3.31 11.76 20.31
CA TYR A 34 2.37 10.65 20.22
C TYR A 34 1.00 11.05 20.82
N LYS A 35 0.98 11.55 22.06
CA LYS A 35 -0.26 11.99 22.74
C LYS A 35 -0.99 13.07 21.95
N ASN A 36 -0.28 14.12 21.53
CA ASN A 36 -0.89 15.21 20.75
C ASN A 36 -1.56 14.71 19.47
N ARG A 37 -0.99 13.70 18.82
CA ARG A 37 -1.49 13.19 17.54
C ARG A 37 -2.63 12.21 17.71
N ILE A 38 -2.58 11.34 18.71
CA ILE A 38 -3.65 10.37 18.95
C ILE A 38 -4.88 11.03 19.56
N GLU A 39 -4.69 12.07 20.38
CA GLU A 39 -5.78 12.86 21.00
C GLU A 39 -6.27 13.99 20.08
N SER A 40 -5.65 14.19 18.92
CA SER A 40 -6.10 15.18 17.94
C SER A 40 -7.52 14.88 17.47
N SER A 41 -8.34 15.92 17.30
CA SER A 41 -9.66 15.82 16.70
C SER A 41 -9.66 15.24 15.27
N SER A 42 -8.52 15.29 14.56
CA SER A 42 -8.33 14.72 13.22
C SER A 42 -7.79 13.29 13.23
N ALA A 43 -7.55 12.71 14.41
CA ALA A 43 -7.05 11.36 14.55
C ALA A 43 -8.15 10.34 14.27
N ILE A 44 -7.84 9.36 13.42
CA ILE A 44 -8.68 8.20 13.17
C ILE A 44 -7.97 7.00 13.78
N ILE A 45 -8.55 6.49 14.88
CA ILE A 45 -8.07 5.29 15.56
C ILE A 45 -8.64 4.08 14.86
N ILE A 46 -7.77 3.16 14.45
CA ILE A 46 -8.13 1.90 13.84
C ILE A 46 -8.28 0.88 14.98
N ASN A 47 -9.27 -0.02 14.89
CA ASN A 47 -9.45 -1.12 15.84
C ASN A 47 -8.38 -2.23 15.65
N PHE A 48 -7.11 -1.84 15.69
CA PHE A 48 -5.95 -2.69 15.50
C PHE A 48 -4.79 -2.14 16.33
N ASN A 49 -4.12 -3.01 17.07
CA ASN A 49 -3.00 -2.63 17.93
C ASN A 49 -1.68 -3.18 17.38
N ILE A 50 -0.63 -2.39 17.48
CA ILE A 50 0.73 -2.74 17.03
C ILE A 50 1.71 -2.79 18.21
N HIS A 51 2.72 -3.65 18.06
CA HIS A 51 3.88 -3.67 18.96
C HIS A 51 5.05 -2.93 18.31
N PRO A 52 5.82 -2.13 19.08
CA PRO A 52 7.07 -1.58 18.61
C PRO A 52 8.03 -2.71 18.19
N PHE A 53 8.54 -2.65 16.96
CA PHE A 53 9.35 -3.70 16.36
C PHE A 53 10.66 -3.14 15.80
N SER A 54 11.78 -3.79 16.13
CA SER A 54 13.08 -3.46 15.58
C SER A 54 13.32 -4.23 14.28
N LYS A 55 13.36 -3.52 13.15
CA LYS A 55 13.76 -4.12 11.87
C LYS A 55 15.20 -4.63 11.87
N THR A 56 16.10 -4.00 12.63
CA THR A 56 17.51 -4.42 12.68
C THR A 56 17.69 -5.67 13.53
N LYS A 57 17.07 -5.70 14.73
CA LYS A 57 17.20 -6.84 15.64
C LYS A 57 16.18 -7.94 15.37
N GLN A 58 15.19 -7.68 14.50
CA GLN A 58 14.07 -8.58 14.17
C GLN A 58 13.29 -9.07 15.40
N ILE A 59 13.17 -8.21 16.42
CA ILE A 59 12.47 -8.51 17.68
C ILE A 59 11.49 -7.40 18.04
N ARG A 60 10.50 -7.76 18.85
CA ARG A 60 9.67 -6.78 19.58
C ARG A 60 10.57 -6.02 20.56
N LEU A 61 10.37 -4.71 20.62
CA LEU A 61 11.11 -3.83 21.52
C LEU A 61 10.42 -3.71 22.89
N LEU A 62 9.09 -3.72 22.88
CA LEU A 62 8.24 -3.60 24.07
C LEU A 62 7.08 -4.60 23.98
N ASP A 63 6.62 -5.08 25.13
CA ASP A 63 5.42 -5.92 25.24
C ASP A 63 4.13 -5.10 25.16
N GLU A 64 4.22 -3.80 25.44
CA GLU A 64 3.13 -2.85 25.33
C GLU A 64 2.61 -2.77 23.89
N LYS A 65 1.30 -2.49 23.80
CA LYS A 65 0.56 -2.37 22.56
C LYS A 65 0.12 -0.92 22.38
N TYR A 66 0.22 -0.43 21.16
CA TYR A 66 -0.24 0.89 20.80
C TYR A 66 -1.33 0.79 19.74
N PRO A 67 -2.43 1.55 19.86
CA PRO A 67 -3.42 1.64 18.81
C PRO A 67 -2.80 2.18 17.53
N LEU A 68 -3.10 1.53 16.41
CA LEU A 68 -2.78 2.05 15.09
C LEU A 68 -3.74 3.20 14.79
N PHE A 69 -3.18 4.35 14.43
CA PHE A 69 -3.97 5.52 14.09
C PHE A 69 -3.30 6.28 12.94
N PHE A 70 -4.07 7.13 12.28
CA PHE A 70 -3.54 8.07 11.30
C PHE A 70 -4.27 9.41 11.44
N MET A 71 -3.62 10.47 10.93
CA MET A 71 -4.23 11.78 10.84
C MET A 71 -4.40 12.15 9.37
N LEU A 72 -5.58 12.67 9.04
CA LEU A 72 -5.84 13.17 7.70
C LEU A 72 -5.38 14.63 7.63
N LEU A 73 -4.30 14.87 6.90
CA LEU A 73 -3.77 16.21 6.66
C LEU A 73 -4.43 16.84 5.42
N PRO A 74 -4.49 18.17 5.32
CA PRO A 74 -5.02 18.85 4.13
C PRO A 74 -4.37 18.39 2.82
N GLU A 75 -3.07 18.09 2.84
CA GLU A 75 -2.33 17.57 1.68
C GLU A 75 -2.81 16.17 1.28
N HIS A 76 -3.16 15.32 2.25
CA HIS A 76 -3.74 14.00 1.97
C HIS A 76 -5.10 14.15 1.29
N LEU A 77 -5.94 15.09 1.74
CA LEU A 77 -7.23 15.39 1.12
C LEU A 77 -7.07 15.85 -0.32
N ALA A 78 -6.12 16.75 -0.58
CA ALA A 78 -5.82 17.22 -1.94
C ALA A 78 -5.37 16.07 -2.85
N MET A 79 -4.51 15.17 -2.36
CA MET A 79 -4.09 13.98 -3.12
C MET A 79 -5.25 13.03 -3.38
N ILE A 80 -6.13 12.79 -2.40
CA ILE A 80 -7.33 11.95 -2.57
C ILE A 80 -8.25 12.54 -3.65
N GLN A 81 -8.48 13.85 -3.62
CA GLN A 81 -9.27 14.54 -4.64
C GLN A 81 -8.64 14.41 -6.04
N GLU A 82 -7.32 14.57 -6.14
CA GLU A 82 -6.60 14.40 -7.40
C GLU A 82 -6.73 12.97 -7.95
N ILE A 83 -6.55 11.96 -7.08
CA ILE A 83 -6.70 10.54 -7.43
C ILE A 83 -8.12 10.26 -7.92
N ASN A 84 -9.14 10.78 -7.23
CA ASN A 84 -10.54 10.59 -7.62
C ASN A 84 -10.85 11.24 -8.98
N ASN A 85 -10.36 12.46 -9.20
CA ASN A 85 -10.54 13.16 -10.47
C ASN A 85 -9.86 12.42 -11.64
N LYS A 86 -8.63 11.94 -11.43
CA LYS A 86 -7.91 11.14 -12.44
C LYS A 86 -8.61 9.80 -12.70
N SER A 87 -9.06 9.13 -11.64
CA SER A 87 -9.80 7.87 -11.75
C SER A 87 -11.09 8.04 -12.57
N LYS A 88 -11.82 9.12 -12.33
CA LYS A 88 -13.02 9.47 -13.11
C LYS A 88 -12.69 9.68 -14.59
N GLN A 89 -11.67 10.47 -14.90
CA GLN A 89 -11.25 10.69 -16.29
C GLN A 89 -10.80 9.40 -16.99
N ILE A 90 -10.12 8.50 -16.28
CA ILE A 90 -9.73 7.19 -16.81
C ILE A 90 -10.98 6.36 -17.10
N ALA A 91 -11.96 6.30 -16.18
CA ALA A 91 -13.20 5.56 -16.38
C ALA A 91 -13.98 6.08 -17.60
N GLU A 92 -14.16 7.40 -17.70
CA GLU A 92 -14.84 8.04 -18.84
C GLU A 92 -14.17 7.70 -20.17
N ARG A 93 -12.83 7.71 -20.22
CA ARG A 93 -12.08 7.35 -21.44
C ARG A 93 -12.15 5.86 -21.75
N LEU A 94 -12.10 5.01 -20.72
CA LEU A 94 -12.25 3.58 -20.89
C LEU A 94 -13.62 3.28 -21.47
N ASP A 95 -14.68 3.95 -21.02
CA ASP A 95 -16.06 3.72 -21.48
C ASP A 95 -16.25 3.91 -22.99
N LEU A 96 -15.46 4.78 -23.61
CA LEU A 96 -15.45 5.01 -25.06
C LEU A 96 -14.81 3.86 -25.86
N LEU A 97 -14.08 2.95 -25.21
CA LEU A 97 -13.35 1.88 -25.89
C LEU A 97 -14.22 0.63 -26.10
N PRO A 98 -14.02 -0.10 -27.21
CA PRO A 98 -14.61 -1.42 -27.41
C PRO A 98 -14.18 -2.41 -26.32
N ALA A 99 -15.04 -3.40 -26.03
CA ALA A 99 -14.79 -4.40 -24.98
C ALA A 99 -13.43 -5.13 -25.14
N ALA A 100 -13.06 -5.51 -26.37
CA ALA A 100 -11.78 -6.15 -26.65
C ALA A 100 -10.56 -5.26 -26.30
N ALA A 101 -10.68 -3.94 -26.51
CA ALA A 101 -9.61 -3.00 -26.15
C ALA A 101 -9.50 -2.83 -24.63
N LYS A 102 -10.66 -2.73 -23.92
CA LYS A 102 -10.70 -2.72 -22.45
C LYS A 102 -10.01 -3.95 -21.86
N GLU A 103 -10.34 -5.15 -22.36
CA GLU A 103 -9.75 -6.41 -21.90
C GLU A 103 -8.22 -6.45 -22.13
N LYS A 104 -7.76 -6.04 -23.32
CA LYS A 104 -6.33 -5.99 -23.65
C LYS A 104 -5.56 -5.03 -22.74
N ILE A 105 -6.12 -3.86 -22.43
CA ILE A 105 -5.53 -2.89 -21.51
C ILE A 105 -5.44 -3.49 -20.11
N SER A 106 -6.52 -4.09 -19.60
CA SER A 106 -6.56 -4.75 -18.30
C SER A 106 -5.48 -5.83 -18.16
N PHE A 107 -5.31 -6.69 -19.18
CA PHE A 107 -4.27 -7.71 -19.16
C PHE A 107 -2.85 -7.12 -19.23
N SER A 108 -2.63 -6.06 -20.01
CA SER A 108 -1.33 -5.39 -20.05
C SER A 108 -0.93 -4.76 -18.70
N HIS A 109 -1.90 -4.14 -18.02
CA HIS A 109 -1.72 -3.61 -16.67
C HIS A 109 -1.46 -4.74 -15.68
N LEU A 110 -2.21 -5.83 -15.77
CA LEU A 110 -2.03 -7.00 -14.91
C LEU A 110 -0.62 -7.59 -15.05
N VAL A 111 -0.11 -7.77 -16.27
CA VAL A 111 1.26 -8.25 -16.52
C VAL A 111 2.29 -7.31 -15.89
N THR A 112 2.06 -6.00 -16.03
CA THR A 112 2.97 -4.98 -15.47
C THR A 112 2.98 -5.03 -13.95
N GLU A 113 1.81 -5.15 -13.32
CA GLU A 113 1.67 -5.23 -11.88
C GLU A 113 2.32 -6.49 -11.31
N ILE A 114 1.98 -7.67 -11.85
CA ILE A 114 2.56 -8.94 -11.41
C ILE A 114 4.09 -8.92 -11.57
N LYS A 115 4.60 -8.41 -12.69
CA LYS A 115 6.03 -8.31 -12.90
C LYS A 115 6.68 -7.39 -11.86
N SER A 116 6.09 -6.22 -11.60
CA SER A 116 6.61 -5.26 -10.62
C SER A 116 6.62 -5.85 -9.21
N SER A 117 5.52 -6.50 -8.78
CA SER A 117 5.43 -7.20 -7.50
C SER A 117 6.49 -8.30 -7.39
N ASN A 118 6.62 -9.14 -8.43
CA ASN A 118 7.63 -10.19 -8.47
C ASN A 118 9.07 -9.63 -8.39
N ASP A 119 9.38 -8.54 -9.09
CA ASP A 119 10.70 -7.91 -9.05
C ASP A 119 11.03 -7.40 -7.63
N ILE A 120 10.03 -6.85 -6.91
CA ILE A 120 10.18 -6.41 -5.51
C ILE A 120 10.48 -7.60 -4.60
N GLU A 121 9.77 -8.72 -4.79
CA GLU A 121 9.95 -9.95 -4.01
C GLU A 121 11.14 -10.81 -4.48
N GLY A 122 11.92 -10.35 -5.46
CA GLY A 122 13.08 -11.07 -6.01
C GLY A 122 12.73 -12.28 -6.89
N VAL A 123 11.47 -12.43 -7.29
CA VAL A 123 10.97 -13.50 -8.17
C VAL A 123 11.24 -13.12 -9.63
N LYS A 124 12.13 -13.85 -10.31
CA LYS A 124 12.38 -13.64 -11.73
C LYS A 124 11.15 -14.01 -12.56
N SER A 125 10.58 -13.04 -13.26
CA SER A 125 9.49 -13.22 -14.21
C SER A 125 9.69 -12.36 -15.46
N THR A 126 9.42 -12.92 -16.64
CA THR A 126 9.43 -12.20 -17.91
C THR A 126 8.01 -11.82 -18.33
N ARG A 127 7.86 -10.74 -19.11
CA ARG A 127 6.54 -10.37 -19.66
C ARG A 127 5.94 -11.51 -20.49
N LYS A 128 6.78 -12.19 -21.29
CA LYS A 128 6.36 -13.32 -22.12
C LYS A 128 5.80 -14.49 -21.29
N GLU A 129 6.49 -14.90 -20.22
CA GLU A 129 6.00 -15.96 -19.33
C GLU A 129 4.62 -15.61 -18.73
N LEU A 130 4.43 -14.35 -18.33
CA LEU A 130 3.17 -13.87 -17.77
C LEU A 130 2.05 -13.81 -18.82
N GLU A 131 2.35 -13.32 -20.02
CA GLU A 131 1.41 -13.29 -21.15
C GLU A 131 1.01 -14.70 -21.59
N ASP A 132 1.96 -15.63 -21.68
CA ASP A 132 1.70 -17.04 -21.99
C ASP A 132 0.78 -17.68 -20.94
N ALA A 133 0.99 -17.38 -19.66
CA ALA A 133 0.15 -17.86 -18.57
C ALA A 133 -1.26 -17.22 -18.57
N ILE A 134 -1.40 -15.95 -18.96
CA ILE A 134 -2.71 -15.30 -19.17
C ILE A 134 -3.47 -15.95 -20.33
N ASN A 135 -2.78 -16.22 -21.44
CA ASN A 135 -3.39 -16.84 -22.62
C ASN A 135 -3.80 -18.29 -22.34
N ALA A 136 -3.02 -19.01 -21.52
CA ALA A 136 -3.32 -20.38 -21.11
C ALA A 136 -4.27 -20.49 -19.89
N ARG A 137 -4.85 -19.37 -19.40
CA ARG A 137 -5.60 -19.35 -18.13
C ARG A 137 -6.74 -20.38 -18.05
N ASN A 138 -7.40 -20.63 -19.19
CA ASN A 138 -8.54 -21.55 -19.31
C ASN A 138 -8.17 -22.92 -19.90
N THR A 139 -6.89 -23.18 -20.17
CA THR A 139 -6.45 -24.48 -20.71
C THR A 139 -6.04 -25.43 -19.58
N SER A 140 -5.75 -26.69 -19.89
CA SER A 140 -5.15 -27.64 -18.95
C SER A 140 -3.64 -27.46 -18.79
N LYS A 141 -2.99 -26.65 -19.64
CA LYS A 141 -1.53 -26.47 -19.65
C LYS A 141 -1.04 -25.90 -18.32
N ASP A 142 -0.12 -26.59 -17.67
CA ASP A 142 0.52 -26.07 -16.46
C ASP A 142 1.63 -25.10 -16.86
N LEU A 143 1.49 -23.84 -16.47
CA LEU A 143 2.45 -22.79 -16.71
C LEU A 143 2.77 -22.11 -15.39
N ARG A 144 4.05 -21.77 -15.21
CA ARG A 144 4.50 -20.94 -14.10
C ARG A 144 3.68 -19.65 -14.06
N PHE A 145 3.31 -19.20 -12.86
CA PHE A 145 2.44 -18.04 -12.61
C PHE A 145 0.97 -18.18 -13.01
N LYS A 146 0.52 -19.31 -13.56
CA LYS A 146 -0.91 -19.50 -13.90
C LYS A 146 -1.83 -19.36 -12.68
N SER A 147 -1.43 -19.90 -11.53
CA SER A 147 -2.19 -19.77 -10.27
C SER A 147 -2.22 -18.31 -9.79
N THR A 148 -1.09 -17.61 -9.83
CA THR A 148 -0.99 -16.18 -9.50
C THR A 148 -1.90 -15.35 -10.41
N ILE A 149 -1.82 -15.55 -11.73
CA ILE A 149 -2.69 -14.86 -12.69
C ILE A 149 -4.16 -15.14 -12.40
N LYS A 150 -4.54 -16.39 -12.12
CA LYS A 150 -5.92 -16.73 -11.73
C LYS A 150 -6.36 -15.97 -10.47
N GLN A 151 -5.51 -15.83 -9.46
CA GLN A 151 -5.84 -15.03 -8.27
C GLN A 151 -6.09 -13.56 -8.62
N TYR A 152 -5.20 -12.94 -9.38
CA TYR A 152 -5.39 -11.53 -9.78
C TYR A 152 -6.62 -11.34 -10.67
N LEU A 153 -6.87 -12.24 -11.62
CA LEU A 153 -8.06 -12.19 -12.47
C LEU A 153 -9.34 -12.34 -11.66
N ARG A 154 -9.34 -13.19 -10.63
CA ARG A 154 -10.45 -13.23 -9.67
C ARG A 154 -10.64 -11.85 -9.06
N THR A 155 -9.62 -11.21 -8.51
CA THR A 155 -9.75 -9.86 -7.93
C THR A 155 -10.26 -8.81 -8.93
N LEU A 156 -9.87 -8.89 -10.21
CA LEU A 156 -10.32 -7.96 -11.25
C LEU A 156 -11.78 -8.15 -11.66
N TYR A 157 -12.29 -9.38 -11.62
CA TYR A 157 -13.60 -9.73 -12.18
C TYR A 157 -14.64 -10.20 -11.16
N SER A 158 -14.23 -10.52 -9.92
CA SER A 158 -15.18 -10.78 -8.83
C SER A 158 -15.67 -9.47 -8.23
N GLU A 159 -16.93 -9.44 -7.82
CA GLU A 159 -17.41 -8.38 -6.92
C GLU A 159 -16.48 -8.34 -5.72
N LYS A 160 -16.01 -7.12 -5.42
CA LYS A 160 -15.02 -6.82 -4.39
C LYS A 160 -15.23 -7.75 -3.19
N PRO A 161 -14.24 -8.56 -2.77
CA PRO A 161 -14.29 -9.10 -1.42
C PRO A 161 -14.23 -7.88 -0.51
N TYR A 162 -15.39 -7.43 -0.07
CA TYR A 162 -15.50 -6.46 1.00
C TYR A 162 -14.93 -7.18 2.22
N ILE A 163 -13.72 -6.79 2.62
CA ILE A 163 -13.19 -7.15 3.93
C ILE A 163 -13.93 -6.25 4.89
N TYR A 164 -14.97 -6.78 5.52
CA TYR A 164 -15.78 -6.03 6.47
C TYR A 164 -15.13 -6.02 7.86
N ASP A 165 -14.27 -7.01 8.14
CA ASP A 165 -13.53 -7.15 9.39
C ASP A 165 -12.08 -7.63 9.13
N LEU A 166 -11.11 -7.06 9.85
CA LEU A 166 -9.72 -7.49 9.82
C LEU A 166 -9.50 -8.91 10.36
N LYS A 167 -10.50 -9.50 11.05
CA LYS A 167 -10.52 -10.93 11.40
C LYS A 167 -10.72 -11.86 10.21
N GLU A 168 -11.13 -11.32 9.06
CA GLU A 168 -11.31 -12.08 7.81
C GLU A 168 -9.99 -12.24 7.02
N ILE A 169 -8.87 -11.72 7.57
CA ILE A 169 -7.49 -11.89 7.08
C ILE A 169 -6.73 -12.81 8.04
#